data_AF-A0A2G8KFI5-F1
#
_entry.id   AF-A0A2G8KFI5-F1
#
_cell.length_a   1.000
_cell.length_b   1.000
_cell.length_c   1.000
_cell.angle_alpha   90.00
_cell.angle_beta   90.00
_cell.angle_gamma   90.00
#
_symmetry.space_group_name_H-M   'P 1'
#
loop_
_entity.id
_entity.type
_entity.pdbx_description
1 polymer ?
#
loop_
_entity_poly.entity_id
_entity_poly.type
_entity_poly.pdbx_seq_one_letter_code
_entity_poly.pdbx_strand_id
1 'polypeptide(L)'
;VDDVDTVKRICTELVDIDSDDSEVLQRCTIQLLENASYHDIPISELLLEVSYCKVDKGDIVLQSGLCLPTLSTLEKLSVVANTDELTEEDVIGLLNYGVQSKRFKELCCDSFMVLYCKLPTSISPEMIPETARSRNIKVCWPDTTCQLDLRSGKWKQVGDKMVNAEDIQAITELCSSPVFINNESSQESQKSTIELLKKASRHDIPIYGVYLVQSFNKVDEDDITLYSGLSLPILTSIEMMTIHEEGEK
;
A
#
# COMPACT_ATOMS: atom_id res chain seq x y z
N VAL A 1 4.25 14.99 -28.66
CA VAL A 1 5.54 14.72 -28.00
C VAL A 1 5.55 15.63 -26.81
N ASP A 2 5.29 15.06 -25.64
CA ASP A 2 5.32 15.83 -24.40
C ASP A 2 6.75 16.30 -24.15
N ASP A 3 6.88 17.50 -23.60
CA ASP A 3 8.18 18.05 -23.23
C ASP A 3 8.83 17.18 -22.14
N VAL A 4 10.08 16.76 -22.37
CA VAL A 4 10.79 15.77 -21.51
C VAL A 4 10.88 16.26 -20.06
N ASP A 5 11.08 17.55 -19.85
CA ASP A 5 11.13 18.16 -18.51
C ASP A 5 9.76 18.10 -17.82
N THR A 6 8.68 18.27 -18.57
CA THR A 6 7.31 18.13 -18.08
C THR A 6 7.01 16.69 -17.66
N VAL A 7 7.36 15.70 -18.50
CA VAL A 7 7.20 14.26 -18.18
C VAL A 7 7.98 13.90 -16.92
N LYS A 8 9.23 14.36 -16.83
CA LYS A 8 10.08 14.11 -15.66
C LYS A 8 9.46 14.64 -14.38
N ARG A 9 8.93 15.87 -14.38
CA ARG A 9 8.28 16.46 -13.21
C ARG A 9 7.07 15.65 -12.75
N ILE A 10 6.24 15.19 -13.68
CA ILE A 10 5.03 14.42 -13.36
C ILE A 10 5.42 13.05 -12.79
N CYS A 11 6.36 12.34 -13.42
CA CYS A 11 6.73 10.99 -13.01
C CYS A 11 7.60 10.91 -11.74
N THR A 12 8.15 12.03 -11.26
CA THR A 12 8.81 12.09 -9.95
C THR A 12 7.84 12.19 -8.77
N GLU A 13 6.58 12.53 -9.04
CA GLU A 13 5.50 12.55 -8.06
C GLU A 13 4.67 11.26 -8.17
N LEU A 14 3.63 11.14 -7.34
CA LEU A 14 2.64 10.08 -7.45
C LEU A 14 1.85 10.27 -8.75
N VAL A 15 1.82 9.24 -9.60
CA VAL A 15 0.93 9.18 -10.76
C VAL A 15 -0.17 8.18 -10.45
N ASP A 16 -1.42 8.60 -10.54
CA ASP A 16 -2.58 7.74 -10.33
C ASP A 16 -3.30 7.40 -11.64
N ILE A 17 -3.91 6.22 -11.66
CA ILE A 17 -4.88 5.80 -12.67
C ILE A 17 -6.11 5.36 -11.89
N ASP A 18 -7.18 6.15 -11.96
CA ASP A 18 -8.43 5.87 -11.26
C ASP A 18 -9.43 5.13 -12.19
N SER A 19 -10.23 4.25 -11.62
CA SER A 19 -11.41 3.66 -12.27
C SER A 19 -12.44 4.69 -12.75
N ASP A 20 -12.57 5.83 -12.08
CA ASP A 20 -13.48 6.92 -12.41
C ASP A 20 -12.95 7.82 -13.54
N ASP A 21 -11.65 7.70 -13.87
CA ASP A 21 -11.08 8.40 -15.01
C ASP A 21 -11.72 7.94 -16.31
N SER A 22 -11.95 8.90 -17.21
CA SER A 22 -12.37 8.55 -18.57
C SER A 22 -11.32 7.65 -19.25
N GLU A 23 -11.76 6.75 -20.12
CA GLU A 23 -10.85 5.89 -20.92
C GLU A 23 -9.78 6.71 -21.67
N VAL A 24 -10.13 7.93 -22.10
CA VAL A 24 -9.20 8.86 -22.75
C VAL A 24 -8.11 9.31 -21.78
N LEU A 25 -8.47 9.69 -20.55
CA LEU A 25 -7.52 10.12 -19.53
C LEU A 25 -6.60 8.97 -19.12
N GLN A 26 -7.15 7.79 -18.83
CA GLN A 26 -6.33 6.60 -18.52
C GLN A 26 -5.36 6.27 -19.67
N ARG A 27 -5.80 6.35 -20.93
CA ARG A 27 -4.93 6.14 -22.09
C ARG A 27 -3.83 7.19 -22.19
N CYS A 28 -4.13 8.46 -21.91
CA CYS A 28 -3.13 9.52 -21.88
C CYS A 28 -2.11 9.29 -20.76
N THR A 29 -2.55 8.88 -19.57
CA THR A 29 -1.67 8.54 -18.45
C THR A 29 -0.76 7.34 -18.79
N ILE A 30 -1.31 6.28 -19.41
CA ILE A 30 -0.51 5.15 -19.89
C ILE A 30 0.56 5.62 -20.89
N GLN A 31 0.20 6.44 -21.87
CA GLN A 31 1.14 6.97 -22.86
C GLN A 31 2.23 7.84 -22.22
N LEU A 32 1.90 8.61 -21.18
CA LEU A 32 2.87 9.39 -20.40
C LEU A 32 3.89 8.47 -19.72
N LEU A 33 3.44 7.39 -19.10
CA LEU A 33 4.28 6.40 -18.41
C LEU A 33 5.16 5.61 -19.39
N GLU A 34 4.61 5.26 -20.56
CA GLU A 34 5.39 4.65 -21.66
C GLU A 34 6.49 5.59 -22.16
N ASN A 35 6.17 6.87 -22.38
CA ASN A 35 7.14 7.89 -22.76
C ASN A 35 8.24 8.05 -21.70
N ALA A 36 7.87 8.05 -20.41
CA ALA A 36 8.84 8.09 -19.32
C ALA A 36 9.79 6.88 -19.36
N SER A 37 9.24 5.67 -19.52
CA SER A 37 10.03 4.44 -19.66
C SER A 37 10.94 4.46 -20.89
N TYR A 38 10.45 4.98 -22.02
CA TYR A 38 11.21 5.12 -23.27
C TYR A 38 12.41 6.06 -23.13
N HIS A 39 12.25 7.13 -22.34
CA HIS A 39 13.29 8.11 -22.07
C HIS A 39 14.17 7.80 -20.84
N ASP A 40 14.05 6.60 -20.25
CA ASP A 40 14.71 6.19 -18.99
C ASP A 40 14.45 7.18 -17.84
N ILE A 41 13.28 7.81 -17.83
CA ILE A 41 12.81 8.66 -16.74
C ILE A 41 12.24 7.76 -15.64
N PRO A 42 12.73 7.87 -14.38
CA PRO A 42 12.18 7.13 -13.26
C PRO A 42 10.71 7.47 -13.04
N ILE A 43 9.89 6.43 -12.84
CA ILE A 43 8.51 6.57 -12.38
C ILE A 43 8.54 6.23 -10.90
N SER A 44 8.49 7.27 -10.07
CA SER A 44 8.69 7.16 -8.62
C SER A 44 7.59 6.32 -7.97
N GLU A 45 6.33 6.60 -8.28
CA GLU A 45 5.20 5.83 -7.77
C GLU A 45 4.03 5.84 -8.77
N LEU A 46 3.48 4.66 -9.04
CA LEU A 46 2.23 4.49 -9.78
C LEU A 46 1.16 3.92 -8.84
N LEU A 47 0.04 4.61 -8.71
CA LEU A 47 -1.14 4.18 -7.98
C LEU A 47 -2.22 3.70 -8.95
N LEU A 48 -2.71 2.47 -8.76
CA LEU A 48 -3.90 1.96 -9.41
C LEU A 48 -5.06 2.10 -8.42
N GLU A 49 -5.79 3.20 -8.52
CA GLU A 49 -6.91 3.51 -7.63
C GLU A 49 -8.18 2.85 -8.16
N VAL A 50 -8.57 1.72 -7.56
CA VAL A 50 -9.80 0.97 -7.92
C VAL A 50 -9.77 0.48 -9.39
N SER A 51 -8.68 0.71 -10.11
CA SER A 51 -8.55 0.51 -11.56
C SER A 51 -7.92 -0.83 -11.94
N TYR A 52 -7.31 -1.55 -10.99
CA TYR A 52 -6.77 -2.89 -11.23
C TYR A 52 -7.89 -3.91 -11.51
N CYS A 53 -7.71 -4.74 -12.55
CA CYS A 53 -8.58 -5.88 -12.83
C CYS A 53 -7.83 -7.21 -12.70
N LYS A 54 -6.72 -7.38 -13.43
CA LYS A 54 -5.90 -8.60 -13.40
C LYS A 54 -4.54 -8.37 -14.05
N VAL A 55 -3.65 -9.36 -13.95
CA VAL A 55 -2.45 -9.44 -14.79
C VAL A 55 -2.67 -10.48 -15.89
N ASP A 56 -2.43 -10.11 -17.15
CA ASP A 56 -2.49 -11.02 -18.30
C ASP A 56 -1.19 -10.93 -19.11
N LYS A 57 -0.54 -12.08 -19.32
CA LYS A 57 0.72 -12.20 -20.11
C LYS A 57 1.85 -11.25 -19.70
N GLY A 58 1.85 -10.79 -18.45
CA GLY A 58 2.88 -9.90 -17.90
C GLY A 58 2.53 -8.42 -17.96
N ASP A 59 1.38 -8.06 -18.50
CA ASP A 59 0.82 -6.69 -18.48
C ASP A 59 -0.32 -6.61 -17.46
N ILE A 60 -0.53 -5.41 -16.90
CA ILE A 60 -1.70 -5.15 -16.05
C ILE A 60 -2.88 -4.78 -16.95
N VAL A 61 -4.02 -5.43 -16.74
CA VAL A 61 -5.28 -5.07 -17.37
C VAL A 61 -6.08 -4.24 -16.36
N LEU A 62 -6.52 -3.05 -16.80
CA LEU A 62 -7.36 -2.14 -16.03
C LEU A 62 -8.84 -2.54 -16.12
N GLN A 63 -9.67 -2.06 -15.20
CA GLN A 63 -11.12 -2.27 -15.23
C GLN A 63 -11.79 -1.73 -16.50
N SER A 64 -11.22 -0.68 -17.10
CA SER A 64 -11.63 -0.15 -18.40
C SER A 64 -11.36 -1.09 -19.58
N GLY A 65 -10.58 -2.15 -19.37
CA GLY A 65 -10.09 -3.06 -20.42
C GLY A 65 -8.83 -2.56 -21.13
N LEU A 66 -8.30 -1.39 -20.75
CA LEU A 66 -7.00 -0.93 -21.23
C LEU A 66 -5.87 -1.76 -20.60
N CYS A 67 -4.81 -1.98 -21.37
CA CYS A 67 -3.60 -2.64 -20.87
C CYS A 67 -2.58 -1.57 -20.49
N LEU A 68 -2.04 -1.68 -19.28
CA LEU A 68 -0.84 -1.01 -18.83
C LEU A 68 0.36 -1.91 -19.17
N PRO A 69 1.15 -1.56 -20.20
CA PRO A 69 2.29 -2.37 -20.61
C PRO A 69 3.40 -2.31 -19.55
N THR A 70 4.39 -3.19 -19.68
CA THR A 70 5.58 -3.18 -18.83
C THR A 70 6.29 -1.81 -18.81
N LEU A 71 6.36 -1.21 -17.62
CA LEU A 71 7.11 0.03 -17.38
C LEU A 71 8.52 -0.29 -16.89
N SER A 72 9.54 -0.02 -17.71
CA SER A 72 10.93 -0.43 -17.42
C SER A 72 11.62 0.39 -16.33
N THR A 73 11.06 1.55 -15.98
CA THR A 73 11.62 2.51 -15.01
C THR A 73 10.79 2.68 -13.74
N LEU A 74 9.77 1.84 -13.54
CA LEU A 74 8.90 1.88 -12.35
C LEU A 74 9.65 1.52 -11.07
N GLU A 75 9.53 2.34 -10.03
CA GLU A 75 10.14 2.11 -8.73
C GLU A 75 9.16 1.54 -7.70
N LYS A 76 7.94 2.07 -7.63
CA LYS A 76 6.90 1.64 -6.69
C LYS A 76 5.55 1.48 -7.39
N LEU A 77 4.85 0.39 -7.09
CA LEU A 77 3.49 0.14 -7.53
C LEU A 77 2.57 0.08 -6.31
N SER A 78 1.56 0.92 -6.29
CA SER A 78 0.52 0.95 -5.26
C SER A 78 -0.81 0.51 -5.89
N VAL A 79 -1.55 -0.38 -5.25
CA VAL A 79 -2.82 -0.90 -5.76
C VAL A 79 -3.89 -0.77 -4.70
N VAL A 80 -4.94 0.00 -4.99
CA VAL A 80 -6.19 -0.01 -4.21
C VAL A 80 -7.16 -0.89 -4.96
N ALA A 81 -7.40 -2.10 -4.45
CA ALA A 81 -8.28 -3.06 -5.09
C ALA A 81 -9.75 -2.73 -4.81
N ASN A 82 -10.61 -2.86 -5.84
CA ASN A 82 -12.07 -2.80 -5.72
C ASN A 82 -12.70 -4.16 -5.32
N THR A 83 -11.89 -5.10 -4.85
CA THR A 83 -12.33 -6.47 -4.57
C THR A 83 -12.20 -6.74 -3.08
N ASP A 84 -13.13 -7.56 -2.57
CA ASP A 84 -13.12 -8.02 -1.18
C ASP A 84 -11.89 -8.88 -0.85
N GLU A 85 -11.16 -9.36 -1.86
CA GLU A 85 -9.95 -10.17 -1.71
C GLU A 85 -9.06 -10.03 -2.95
N LEU A 86 -7.75 -9.84 -2.72
CA LEU A 86 -6.70 -10.11 -3.69
C LEU A 86 -6.27 -11.56 -3.49
N THR A 87 -6.22 -12.33 -4.57
CA THR A 87 -5.78 -13.72 -4.50
C THR A 87 -4.25 -13.80 -4.45
N GLU A 88 -3.73 -14.99 -4.13
CA GLU A 88 -2.31 -15.29 -4.28
C GLU A 88 -1.83 -15.02 -5.71
N GLU A 89 -2.63 -15.41 -6.71
CA GLU A 89 -2.33 -15.21 -8.13
C GLU A 89 -2.23 -13.73 -8.49
N ASP A 90 -3.08 -12.87 -7.91
CA ASP A 90 -3.03 -11.42 -8.12
C ASP A 90 -1.73 -10.81 -7.59
N VAL A 91 -1.38 -11.11 -6.33
CA VAL A 91 -0.14 -10.58 -5.72
C VAL A 91 1.09 -11.07 -6.48
N ILE A 92 1.10 -12.33 -6.90
CA ILE A 92 2.18 -12.89 -7.73
C ILE A 92 2.21 -12.25 -9.11
N GLY A 93 1.05 -11.99 -9.72
CA GLY A 93 0.93 -11.28 -10.99
C GLY A 93 1.54 -9.88 -10.90
N LEU A 94 1.16 -9.11 -9.87
CA LEU A 94 1.65 -7.75 -9.61
C LEU A 94 3.16 -7.75 -9.33
N LEU A 95 3.67 -8.72 -8.57
CA LEU A 95 5.10 -8.89 -8.38
C LEU A 95 5.82 -9.19 -9.69
N ASN A 96 5.30 -10.11 -10.51
CA ASN A 96 5.86 -10.43 -11.82
C ASN A 96 5.82 -9.24 -12.78
N TYR A 97 4.80 -8.39 -12.70
CA TYR A 97 4.76 -7.13 -13.43
C TYR A 97 5.88 -6.20 -12.97
N GLY A 98 5.95 -5.89 -11.68
CA GLY A 98 6.91 -4.93 -11.12
C GLY A 98 8.38 -5.34 -11.33
N VAL A 99 8.73 -6.62 -11.12
CA VAL A 99 10.13 -7.07 -11.24
C VAL A 99 10.70 -7.00 -12.66
N GLN A 100 9.87 -6.81 -13.68
CA GLN A 100 10.34 -6.52 -15.04
C GLN A 100 11.09 -5.18 -15.11
N SER A 101 10.76 -4.23 -14.23
CA SER A 101 11.56 -3.03 -14.02
C SER A 101 12.79 -3.35 -13.17
N LYS A 102 13.97 -2.98 -13.68
CA LYS A 102 15.23 -3.05 -12.92
C LYS A 102 15.30 -2.02 -11.78
N ARG A 103 14.37 -1.06 -11.74
CA ARG A 103 14.30 -0.03 -10.70
C ARG A 103 13.26 -0.33 -9.62
N PHE A 104 12.43 -1.35 -9.81
CA PHE A 104 11.37 -1.72 -8.86
C PHE A 104 11.90 -2.03 -7.46
N LYS A 105 11.25 -1.49 -6.44
CA LYS A 105 11.65 -1.62 -5.03
C LYS A 105 10.48 -2.07 -4.17
N GLU A 106 9.27 -1.65 -4.50
CA GLU A 106 8.14 -1.77 -3.58
C GLU A 106 6.82 -2.01 -4.31
N LEU A 107 6.06 -2.98 -3.79
CA LEU A 107 4.65 -3.21 -4.08
C LEU A 107 3.84 -2.90 -2.81
N CYS A 108 2.97 -1.92 -2.87
CA CYS A 108 2.02 -1.62 -1.81
C CYS A 108 0.63 -2.02 -2.28
N CYS A 109 -0.06 -2.86 -1.52
CA CYS A 109 -1.51 -2.94 -1.66
C CYS A 109 -2.07 -1.99 -0.61
N ASP A 110 -2.82 -0.97 -1.05
CA ASP A 110 -3.43 0.04 -0.20
C ASP A 110 -4.95 -0.20 -0.17
N SER A 111 -5.63 0.34 0.85
CA SER A 111 -7.08 0.26 1.02
C SER A 111 -7.55 1.64 1.45
N PHE A 112 -7.60 2.54 0.47
CA PHE A 112 -7.91 3.95 0.73
C PHE A 112 -9.42 4.23 0.90
N MET A 113 -10.29 3.27 0.58
CA MET A 113 -11.74 3.45 0.67
C MET A 113 -12.42 2.14 1.06
N VAL A 114 -12.97 2.06 2.29
CA VAL A 114 -14.09 1.24 2.86
C VAL A 114 -14.24 -0.26 2.45
N LEU A 115 -13.47 -0.74 1.50
CA LEU A 115 -13.43 -2.08 0.94
C LEU A 115 -12.16 -2.72 1.46
N TYR A 116 -12.33 -3.59 2.44
CA TYR A 116 -11.29 -4.48 2.92
C TYR A 116 -10.99 -5.44 1.80
N CYS A 117 -10.01 -5.08 0.99
CA CYS A 117 -9.36 -6.10 0.22
C CYS A 117 -8.74 -7.08 1.21
N LYS A 118 -9.10 -8.35 1.22
CA LYS A 118 -8.41 -9.38 2.01
C LYS A 118 -7.18 -9.82 1.23
N LEU A 119 -6.07 -10.06 1.93
CA LEU A 119 -4.91 -10.73 1.33
C LEU A 119 -5.03 -12.24 1.42
N PRO A 120 -4.29 -12.97 0.57
CA PRO A 120 -4.06 -14.37 0.81
C PRO A 120 -3.35 -14.53 2.17
N THR A 121 -3.80 -15.50 2.98
CA THR A 121 -3.25 -15.78 4.31
C THR A 121 -1.74 -16.05 4.26
N SER A 122 -1.28 -16.63 3.17
CA SER A 122 0.12 -16.82 2.83
C SER A 122 0.25 -16.95 1.32
N ILE A 123 1.43 -16.70 0.81
CA ILE A 123 1.81 -16.94 -0.58
C ILE A 123 2.75 -18.15 -0.60
N SER A 124 2.59 -19.03 -1.57
CA SER A 124 3.47 -20.19 -1.75
C SER A 124 4.86 -19.69 -2.14
N PRO A 125 5.92 -19.98 -1.36
CA PRO A 125 7.26 -19.46 -1.64
C PRO A 125 7.75 -19.79 -3.06
N GLU A 126 7.40 -20.97 -3.58
CA GLU A 126 7.71 -21.40 -4.94
C GLU A 126 7.12 -20.52 -6.05
N MET A 127 6.01 -19.84 -5.77
CA MET A 127 5.34 -18.93 -6.72
C MET A 127 5.96 -17.53 -6.71
N ILE A 128 6.66 -17.17 -5.64
CA ILE A 128 7.31 -15.86 -5.50
C ILE A 128 8.49 -15.76 -6.49
N PRO A 129 8.56 -14.70 -7.32
CA PRO A 129 9.63 -14.56 -8.30
C PRO A 129 11.01 -14.51 -7.64
N GLU A 130 11.98 -15.28 -8.17
CA GLU A 130 13.36 -15.26 -7.67
C GLU A 130 13.99 -13.86 -7.76
N THR A 131 13.61 -13.08 -8.77
CA THR A 131 14.00 -11.67 -8.92
C THR A 131 13.50 -10.82 -7.76
N ALA A 132 12.27 -11.08 -7.27
CA ALA A 132 11.73 -10.35 -6.12
C ALA A 132 12.53 -10.69 -4.85
N ARG A 133 12.82 -11.98 -4.63
CA ARG A 133 13.63 -12.45 -3.50
C ARG A 133 15.06 -11.90 -3.51
N SER A 134 15.76 -12.03 -4.63
CA SER A 134 17.18 -11.63 -4.76
C SER A 134 17.39 -10.13 -4.60
N ARG A 135 16.38 -9.32 -4.98
CA ARG A 135 16.40 -7.86 -4.83
C ARG A 135 15.75 -7.36 -3.54
N ASN A 136 15.25 -8.26 -2.70
CA ASN A 136 14.52 -7.93 -1.46
C ASN A 136 13.42 -6.89 -1.70
N ILE A 137 12.56 -7.12 -2.71
CA ILE A 137 11.42 -6.24 -2.99
C ILE A 137 10.52 -6.15 -1.76
N LYS A 138 10.16 -4.93 -1.37
CA LYS A 138 9.27 -4.66 -0.25
C LYS A 138 7.82 -4.91 -0.70
N VAL A 139 7.06 -5.68 0.05
CA VAL A 139 5.62 -5.91 -0.21
C VAL A 139 4.84 -5.55 1.05
N CYS A 140 4.08 -4.47 0.96
CA CYS A 140 3.39 -3.84 2.08
C CYS A 140 1.87 -3.97 1.96
N TRP A 141 1.20 -3.90 3.10
CA TRP A 141 -0.25 -3.96 3.26
C TRP A 141 -0.78 -2.67 3.92
N PRO A 142 -2.06 -2.25 3.75
CA PRO A 142 -2.62 -0.99 4.25
C PRO A 142 -2.75 -0.97 5.78
N ASP A 143 -2.84 -2.13 6.44
CA ASP A 143 -2.38 -2.22 7.81
C ASP A 143 -0.85 -2.20 7.75
N THR A 144 -0.30 -1.00 7.67
CA THR A 144 1.10 -0.65 7.40
C THR A 144 2.10 -1.48 8.22
N THR A 145 1.65 -2.11 9.30
CA THR A 145 2.42 -3.06 10.09
C THR A 145 2.74 -4.39 9.41
N CYS A 146 2.09 -4.78 8.31
CA CYS A 146 2.25 -6.13 7.73
C CYS A 146 3.12 -6.11 6.46
N GLN A 147 4.25 -6.84 6.51
CA GLN A 147 5.15 -7.02 5.38
C GLN A 147 5.24 -8.51 4.99
N LEU A 148 5.21 -8.82 3.69
CA LEU A 148 5.42 -10.20 3.22
C LEU A 148 6.90 -10.59 3.34
N ASP A 149 7.18 -11.69 4.02
CA ASP A 149 8.48 -12.35 3.94
C ASP A 149 8.55 -13.18 2.67
N LEU A 150 9.29 -12.68 1.67
CA LEU A 150 9.45 -13.34 0.36
C LEU A 150 10.10 -14.72 0.41
N ARG A 151 10.73 -15.12 1.53
CA ARG A 151 11.34 -16.45 1.69
C ARG A 151 10.36 -17.47 2.25
N SER A 152 9.55 -17.06 3.22
CA SER A 152 8.58 -17.95 3.87
C SER A 152 7.19 -17.85 3.27
N GLY A 153 6.92 -16.79 2.48
CA GLY A 153 5.62 -16.49 1.92
C GLY A 153 4.58 -16.07 2.96
N LYS A 154 5.02 -15.75 4.19
CA LYS A 154 4.15 -15.38 5.29
C LYS A 154 4.21 -13.89 5.57
N TRP A 155 3.08 -13.31 5.93
CA TRP A 155 3.01 -11.95 6.44
C TRP A 155 3.65 -11.88 7.83
N LYS A 156 4.52 -10.89 8.02
CA LYS A 156 5.15 -10.56 9.30
C LYS A 156 4.60 -9.22 9.76
N GLN A 157 4.13 -9.20 11.00
CA GLN A 157 3.80 -7.96 11.70
C GLN A 157 5.09 -7.31 12.23
N VAL A 158 5.32 -6.08 11.79
CA VAL A 158 6.33 -5.17 12.30
C VAL A 158 5.83 -4.66 13.65
N GLY A 159 6.27 -5.29 14.74
CA GLY A 159 5.91 -4.85 16.10
C GLY A 159 6.14 -5.86 17.21
N ASP A 160 6.03 -7.17 16.93
CA ASP A 160 5.82 -8.14 18.00
C ASP A 160 7.10 -8.62 18.71
N LYS A 161 8.29 -8.51 18.09
CA LYS A 161 9.59 -8.80 18.74
C LYS A 161 10.74 -7.99 18.14
N MET A 162 11.59 -7.45 19.04
CA MET A 162 12.84 -6.69 18.85
C MET A 162 12.71 -5.18 18.57
N VAL A 163 13.63 -4.43 19.20
CA VAL A 163 13.89 -3.01 18.97
C VAL A 163 15.37 -2.95 18.67
N ASN A 164 15.73 -3.15 17.41
CA ASN A 164 17.05 -2.79 16.90
C ASN A 164 16.95 -1.47 16.11
N ALA A 165 18.07 -0.95 15.62
CA ALA A 165 18.08 0.30 14.84
C ALA A 165 17.36 0.17 13.48
N GLU A 166 17.26 -1.04 12.92
CA GLU A 166 16.58 -1.32 11.65
C GLU A 166 15.04 -1.23 11.83
N ASP A 167 14.51 -1.61 12.99
CA ASP A 167 13.08 -1.48 13.30
C ASP A 167 12.63 -0.02 13.47
N ILE A 168 13.50 0.87 13.99
CA ILE A 168 13.15 2.29 14.11
C ILE A 168 12.96 2.90 12.71
N GLN A 169 13.84 2.55 11.76
CA GLN A 169 13.69 3.00 10.38
C GLN A 169 12.41 2.44 9.76
N ALA A 170 12.13 1.14 9.93
CA ALA A 170 10.89 0.54 9.42
C ALA A 170 9.64 1.22 10.00
N ILE A 171 9.59 1.42 11.32
CA ILE A 171 8.47 2.12 11.98
C ILE A 171 8.35 3.55 11.46
N THR A 172 9.48 4.25 11.29
CA THR A 172 9.50 5.62 10.74
C THR A 172 8.90 5.64 9.34
N GLU A 173 9.31 4.73 8.45
CA GLU A 173 8.75 4.62 7.09
C GLU A 173 7.24 4.33 7.13
N LEU A 174 6.79 3.41 7.98
CA LEU A 174 5.37 3.06 8.10
C LEU A 174 4.51 4.20 8.66
N CYS A 175 5.05 4.98 9.60
CA CYS A 175 4.40 6.13 10.20
C CYS A 175 4.53 7.42 9.36
N SER A 176 5.30 7.40 8.27
CA SER A 176 5.41 8.51 7.32
C SER A 176 4.17 8.64 6.41
N SER A 177 3.33 7.61 6.36
CA SER A 177 2.07 7.56 5.62
C SER A 177 0.88 7.40 6.57
N PRO A 178 -0.36 7.67 6.12
CA PRO A 178 -1.56 7.37 6.90
C PRO A 178 -1.59 5.92 7.41
N VAL A 179 -1.85 5.74 8.70
CA VAL A 179 -2.03 4.44 9.35
C VAL A 179 -3.51 4.23 9.63
N PHE A 180 -4.06 3.10 9.17
CA PHE A 180 -5.50 2.83 9.26
C PHE A 180 -5.79 1.81 10.37
N ILE A 181 -6.74 2.15 11.26
CA ILE A 181 -7.34 1.21 12.20
C ILE A 181 -8.79 1.04 11.81
N ASN A 182 -9.14 -0.20 11.49
CA ASN A 182 -10.42 -0.50 10.88
C ASN A 182 -11.24 -1.51 11.67
N ASN A 183 -12.56 -1.33 11.73
CA ASN A 183 -13.47 -2.24 12.41
C ASN A 183 -13.55 -3.64 11.81
N GLU A 184 -13.53 -3.77 10.48
CA GLU A 184 -13.61 -5.06 9.78
C GLU A 184 -12.28 -5.82 9.79
N SER A 185 -11.17 -5.13 10.09
CA SER A 185 -9.90 -5.79 10.34
C SER A 185 -10.02 -6.72 11.55
N SER A 186 -9.29 -7.85 11.51
CA SER A 186 -9.25 -8.76 12.65
C SER A 186 -8.79 -8.03 13.92
N GLN A 187 -9.29 -8.46 15.08
CA GLN A 187 -8.89 -7.87 16.35
C GLN A 187 -7.36 -7.97 16.57
N GLU A 188 -6.72 -9.02 16.05
CA GLU A 188 -5.26 -9.18 16.10
C GLU A 188 -4.52 -8.16 15.23
N SER A 189 -5.04 -7.87 14.03
CA SER A 189 -4.53 -6.81 13.15
C SER A 189 -4.64 -5.45 13.82
N GLN A 190 -5.85 -5.07 14.28
CA GLN A 190 -6.07 -3.79 14.97
C GLN A 190 -5.15 -3.63 16.19
N LYS A 191 -5.00 -4.69 16.99
CA LYS A 191 -4.10 -4.69 18.14
C LYS A 191 -2.65 -4.45 17.73
N SER A 192 -2.21 -5.02 16.61
CA SER A 192 -0.85 -4.87 16.10
C SER A 192 -0.59 -3.46 15.59
N THR A 193 -1.54 -2.86 14.88
CA THR A 193 -1.51 -1.44 14.49
C THR A 193 -1.40 -0.54 15.71
N ILE A 194 -2.20 -0.79 16.75
CA ILE A 194 -2.16 -0.03 18.01
C ILE A 194 -0.78 -0.16 18.68
N GLU A 195 -0.18 -1.35 18.71
CA GLU A 195 1.16 -1.53 19.29
C GLU A 195 2.26 -0.84 18.46
N LEU A 196 2.16 -0.83 17.12
CA LEU A 196 3.04 -0.03 16.26
C LEU A 196 2.96 1.46 16.63
N LEU A 197 1.75 2.00 16.69
CA LEU A 197 1.51 3.42 17.01
C LEU A 197 2.01 3.78 18.41
N LYS A 198 1.77 2.93 19.41
CA LYS A 198 2.33 3.08 20.76
C LYS A 198 3.85 3.10 20.73
N LYS A 199 4.47 2.22 19.95
CA LYS A 199 5.93 2.14 19.82
C LYS A 199 6.49 3.40 19.15
N ALA A 200 5.88 3.85 18.06
CA ALA A 200 6.24 5.10 17.39
C ALA A 200 6.17 6.29 18.36
N SER A 201 5.05 6.43 19.08
CA SER A 201 4.85 7.50 20.07
C SER A 201 5.82 7.44 21.24
N ARG A 202 6.16 6.24 21.75
CA ARG A 202 7.16 6.07 22.83
C ARG A 202 8.57 6.46 22.43
N HIS A 203 8.88 6.41 21.14
CA HIS A 203 10.19 6.73 20.58
C HIS A 203 10.24 8.12 19.93
N ASP A 204 9.21 8.95 20.14
CA ASP A 204 9.08 10.29 19.54
C ASP A 204 9.18 10.27 18.00
N ILE A 205 8.78 9.15 17.37
CA ILE A 205 8.72 9.03 15.91
C ILE A 205 7.46 9.75 15.42
N PRO A 206 7.56 10.70 14.48
CA PRO A 206 6.39 11.37 13.90
C PRO A 206 5.43 10.36 13.28
N ILE A 207 4.14 10.50 13.60
CA ILE A 207 3.05 9.73 13.00
C ILE A 207 2.24 10.69 12.15
N TYR A 208 2.41 10.59 10.83
CA TYR A 208 1.77 11.49 9.87
C TYR A 208 0.25 11.53 10.04
N GLY A 209 -0.40 10.37 10.14
CA GLY A 209 -1.83 10.33 10.38
C GLY A 209 -2.34 9.00 10.88
N VAL A 210 -3.37 9.03 11.74
CA VAL A 210 -4.14 7.83 12.13
C VAL A 210 -5.58 7.99 11.69
N TYR A 211 -6.07 6.99 10.95
CA TYR A 211 -7.41 6.97 10.37
C TYR A 211 -8.22 5.86 11.05
N LEU A 212 -9.23 6.26 11.82
CA LEU A 212 -10.20 5.36 12.43
C LEU A 212 -11.36 5.18 11.45
N VAL A 213 -11.40 4.08 10.74
CA VAL A 213 -12.41 3.81 9.70
C VAL A 213 -13.44 2.83 10.26
N GLN A 214 -14.64 3.37 10.53
CA GLN A 214 -15.79 2.72 11.17
C GLN A 214 -15.44 2.03 12.51
N SER A 215 -14.27 2.33 13.07
CA SER A 215 -13.70 1.63 14.21
C SER A 215 -13.89 2.40 15.51
N PHE A 216 -14.24 3.69 15.43
CA PHE A 216 -14.37 4.56 16.58
C PHE A 216 -15.69 4.28 17.33
N ASN A 217 -15.60 3.94 18.62
CA ASN A 217 -16.79 3.72 19.45
C ASN A 217 -17.02 4.90 20.40
N LYS A 218 -16.05 5.17 21.28
CA LYS A 218 -16.15 6.26 22.25
C LYS A 218 -14.78 6.72 22.71
N VAL A 219 -14.73 7.92 23.29
CA VAL A 219 -13.58 8.37 24.09
C VAL A 219 -13.87 8.04 25.55
N ASP A 220 -12.91 7.40 26.22
CA ASP A 220 -12.97 7.06 27.64
C ASP A 220 -11.72 7.62 28.34
N GLU A 221 -11.89 8.68 29.12
CA GLU A 221 -10.82 9.46 29.76
C GLU A 221 -9.71 9.86 28.78
N ASP A 222 -8.60 9.12 28.80
CA ASP A 222 -7.36 9.34 28.05
C ASP A 222 -7.19 8.39 26.85
N ASP A 223 -8.17 7.53 26.57
CA ASP A 223 -8.10 6.52 25.50
C ASP A 223 -9.29 6.61 24.54
N ILE A 224 -9.04 6.28 23.27
CA ILE A 224 -10.10 6.02 22.29
C ILE A 224 -10.42 4.53 22.34
N THR A 225 -11.66 4.19 22.69
CA THR A 225 -12.17 2.82 22.61
C THR A 225 -12.68 2.55 21.20
N LEU A 226 -12.30 1.40 20.64
CA LEU A 226 -12.76 0.92 19.35
C LEU A 226 -13.98 -0.02 19.50
N TYR A 227 -14.75 -0.22 18.44
CA TYR A 227 -15.87 -1.19 18.44
C TYR A 227 -15.40 -2.63 18.69
N SER A 228 -14.16 -2.95 18.35
CA SER A 228 -13.51 -4.23 18.70
C SER A 228 -13.24 -4.41 20.20
N GLY A 229 -13.47 -3.38 21.02
CA GLY A 229 -13.17 -3.36 22.45
C GLY A 229 -11.70 -3.10 22.78
N LEU A 230 -10.86 -2.82 21.78
CA LEU A 230 -9.48 -2.38 21.98
C LEU A 230 -9.40 -0.89 22.29
N SER A 231 -8.34 -0.48 23.00
CA SER A 231 -8.07 0.93 23.33
C SER A 231 -6.84 1.44 22.58
N LEU A 232 -7.02 2.54 21.86
CA LEU A 232 -5.94 3.35 21.29
C LEU A 232 -5.62 4.48 22.29
N PRO A 233 -4.42 4.49 22.89
CA PRO A 233 -4.05 5.54 23.83
C PRO A 233 -3.72 6.85 23.13
N ILE A 234 -3.65 7.94 23.88
CA ILE A 234 -3.10 9.21 23.39
C ILE A 234 -1.70 8.98 22.80
N LEU A 235 -1.56 9.27 21.51
CA LEU A 235 -0.31 9.28 20.78
C LEU A 235 0.27 10.69 20.81
N THR A 236 1.43 10.87 21.43
CA THR A 236 2.06 12.19 21.60
C THR A 236 2.72 12.74 20.34
N SER A 237 3.03 11.87 19.38
CA SER A 237 3.74 12.20 18.15
C SER A 237 2.86 12.21 16.90
N ILE A 238 1.53 12.20 17.07
CA ILE A 238 0.57 12.22 15.96
C ILE A 238 0.37 13.64 15.43
N GLU A 239 0.43 13.78 14.10
CA GLU A 239 0.18 15.06 13.42
C GLU A 239 -1.30 15.22 13.04
N MET A 240 -1.93 14.14 12.59
CA MET A 240 -3.32 14.13 12.12
C MET A 240 -4.09 12.92 12.65
N MET A 241 -5.33 13.13 13.09
CA MET A 241 -6.26 12.04 13.35
C MET A 241 -7.57 12.29 12.59
N THR A 242 -8.01 11.28 11.85
CA THR A 242 -9.25 11.32 11.07
C THR A 242 -10.16 10.18 11.53
N ILE A 243 -11.41 10.51 11.82
CA ILE A 243 -12.46 9.54 12.13
C ILE A 243 -13.42 9.50 10.94
N HIS A 244 -13.58 8.34 10.34
CA HIS A 244 -14.51 8.09 9.25
C HIS A 244 -15.59 7.13 9.72
N GLU A 245 -16.79 7.66 9.96
CA GLU A 245 -17.99 6.88 10.28
C GLU A 245 -18.94 6.99 9.09
N GLU A 246 -19.50 5.88 8.61
CA GLU A 246 -20.62 5.98 7.68
C GLU A 246 -21.85 6.49 8.44
N GLY A 247 -22.39 7.63 8.01
CA GLY A 247 -23.68 8.10 8.50
C GLY A 247 -24.77 7.09 8.15
N GLU A 248 -25.58 6.71 9.14
CA GLU A 248 -26.81 5.93 8.96
C GLU A 248 -27.61 6.52 7.78
N LYS A 249 -27.92 5.67 6.78
CA LYS A 249 -28.93 5.96 5.75
C LYS A 249 -30.32 5.64 6.27
#